data_AF-A3U2F2-F1
#
_entry.id   AF-A3U2F2-F1
#
_cell.length_a   1.000
_cell.length_b   1.000
_cell.length_c   1.000
_cell.angle_alpha   90.00
_cell.angle_beta   90.00
_cell.angle_gamma   90.00
#
_symmetry.space_group_name_H-M   'P 1'
#
loop_
_entity.id
_entity.type
_entity.pdbx_description
1 polymer ?
#
loop_
_entity_poly.entity_id
_entity_poly.type
_entity_poly.pdbx_seq_one_letter_code
_entity_poly.pdbx_strand_id
1 'polypeptide(L)'
;MISLKSTLRGYRREIGYNDKHYYNKCAQYLLERLGLFMRRNCITEDDLSVVFEEGNFNYSALRTLISACRRNPIRPATKNLARVNPQSIMVRAKEDEPLLQLADLVAHSLYKLVDDSPRMYGLKETRYVDELRTRFFADKVTSKILGFGIYAVHNLEQIQPDLEVKQFLQNLNNS
;
A
#
# COMPACT_ATOMS: atom_id res chain seq x y z
N MET A 1 0.32 1.66 3.06
CA MET A 1 -0.98 2.02 2.43
C MET A 1 -2.03 2.10 3.53
N ILE A 2 -3.01 3.00 3.41
CA ILE A 2 -4.14 3.11 4.33
C ILE A 2 -5.43 2.82 3.54
N SER A 3 -6.26 1.89 4.04
CA SER A 3 -7.50 1.47 3.40
C SER A 3 -8.52 1.03 4.45
N LEU A 4 -9.79 1.37 4.23
CA LEU A 4 -10.93 0.83 5.00
C LEU A 4 -11.76 -0.08 4.09
N LYS A 5 -12.44 -1.10 4.63
CA LYS A 5 -13.36 -1.95 3.83
C LYS A 5 -14.44 -1.13 3.10
N SER A 6 -14.84 0.02 3.67
CA SER A 6 -15.76 0.98 3.05
C SER A 6 -15.20 1.63 1.78
N THR A 7 -13.88 1.76 1.64
CA THR A 7 -13.23 2.40 0.49
C THR A 7 -13.42 1.62 -0.82
N LEU A 8 -13.79 0.34 -0.78
CA LEU A 8 -13.97 -0.48 -2.00
C LEU A 8 -15.22 -0.13 -2.84
N ARG A 9 -16.14 0.71 -2.35
CA ARG A 9 -17.36 1.16 -3.07
C ARG A 9 -18.08 0.00 -3.81
N GLY A 10 -18.26 0.11 -5.14
CA GLY A 10 -18.93 -0.89 -5.99
C GLY A 10 -18.23 -2.25 -6.01
N TYR A 11 -16.91 -2.28 -5.86
CA TYR A 11 -16.15 -3.53 -5.77
C TYR A 11 -16.51 -4.33 -4.52
N ARG A 12 -16.92 -3.66 -3.42
CA ARG A 12 -17.48 -4.34 -2.24
C ARG A 12 -18.75 -5.12 -2.56
N ARG A 13 -19.60 -4.60 -3.47
CA ARG A 13 -20.82 -5.31 -3.90
C ARG A 13 -20.49 -6.53 -4.75
N GLU A 14 -19.43 -6.46 -5.55
CA GLU A 14 -18.96 -7.56 -6.40
C GLU A 14 -18.29 -8.68 -5.62
N ILE A 15 -17.53 -8.36 -4.56
CA ILE A 15 -16.78 -9.37 -3.77
C ILE A 15 -17.51 -9.82 -2.49
N GLY A 16 -18.63 -9.19 -2.15
CA GLY A 16 -19.37 -9.44 -0.91
C GLY A 16 -18.52 -9.18 0.35
N TYR A 17 -18.59 -10.11 1.31
CA TYR A 17 -17.79 -10.10 2.55
C TYR A 17 -16.51 -10.92 2.45
N ASN A 18 -16.00 -11.19 1.23
CA ASN A 18 -14.82 -12.03 1.06
C ASN A 18 -13.52 -11.25 1.30
N ASP A 19 -12.98 -11.40 2.51
CA ASP A 19 -11.76 -10.75 2.97
C ASP A 19 -10.52 -11.08 2.12
N LYS A 20 -10.50 -12.25 1.45
CA LYS A 20 -9.40 -12.63 0.55
C LYS A 20 -9.36 -11.78 -0.72
N HIS A 21 -10.53 -11.42 -1.27
CA HIS A 21 -10.60 -10.52 -2.43
C HIS A 21 -10.24 -9.08 -2.05
N TYR A 22 -10.63 -8.64 -0.84
CA TYR A 22 -10.21 -7.33 -0.33
C TYR A 22 -8.68 -7.25 -0.22
N TYR A 23 -8.07 -8.29 0.36
CA TYR A 23 -6.61 -8.40 0.46
C TYR A 23 -5.93 -8.33 -0.92
N ASN A 24 -6.40 -9.13 -1.89
CA ASN A 24 -5.82 -9.13 -3.24
C ASN A 24 -5.93 -7.74 -3.91
N LYS A 25 -7.03 -7.02 -3.66
CA LYS A 25 -7.19 -5.66 -4.20
C LYS A 25 -6.27 -4.66 -3.53
N CYS A 26 -6.09 -4.77 -2.21
CA CYS A 26 -5.13 -4.01 -1.44
C CYS A 26 -3.69 -4.25 -1.94
N ALA A 27 -3.32 -5.50 -2.15
CA ALA A 27 -2.03 -5.89 -2.72
C ALA A 27 -1.85 -5.32 -4.13
N GLN A 28 -2.88 -5.36 -4.98
CA GLN A 28 -2.84 -4.72 -6.31
C GLN A 28 -2.49 -3.23 -6.20
N TYR A 29 -3.17 -2.48 -5.33
CA TYR A 29 -2.88 -1.04 -5.19
C TYR A 29 -1.45 -0.76 -4.71
N LEU A 30 -0.94 -1.58 -3.79
CA LEU A 30 0.44 -1.46 -3.33
C LEU A 30 1.44 -1.76 -4.45
N LEU A 31 1.21 -2.82 -5.23
CA LEU A 31 2.05 -3.18 -6.38
C LEU A 31 1.99 -2.13 -7.50
N GLU A 32 0.85 -1.43 -7.68
CA GLU A 32 0.75 -0.29 -8.60
C GLU A 32 1.61 0.90 -8.16
N ARG A 33 1.82 1.10 -6.85
CA ARG A 33 2.74 2.11 -6.30
C ARG A 33 4.20 1.66 -6.43
N LEU A 34 4.48 0.39 -6.19
CA LEU A 34 5.80 -0.21 -6.41
C LEU A 34 6.23 -0.07 -7.88
N GLY A 35 5.36 -0.42 -8.82
CA GLY A 35 5.64 -0.25 -10.25
C GLY A 35 5.85 1.21 -10.66
N LEU A 36 5.19 2.18 -10.01
CA LEU A 36 5.46 3.60 -10.21
C LEU A 36 6.86 3.98 -9.73
N PHE A 37 7.25 3.52 -8.54
CA PHE A 37 8.58 3.71 -7.99
C PHE A 37 9.65 3.14 -8.94
N MET A 38 9.48 1.89 -9.38
CA MET A 38 10.40 1.23 -10.30
C MET A 38 10.53 2.02 -11.61
N ARG A 39 9.42 2.43 -12.22
CA ARG A 39 9.43 3.21 -13.45
C ARG A 39 10.21 4.53 -13.31
N ARG A 40 10.05 5.23 -12.18
CA ARG A 40 10.71 6.53 -11.95
C ARG A 40 12.20 6.43 -11.59
N ASN A 41 12.67 5.23 -11.28
CA ASN A 41 14.06 4.94 -10.95
C ASN A 41 14.71 3.97 -11.95
N CYS A 42 14.08 3.76 -13.11
CA CYS A 42 14.59 2.90 -14.18
C CYS A 42 14.89 1.45 -13.73
N ILE A 43 14.16 0.95 -12.73
CA ILE A 43 14.30 -0.43 -12.23
C ILE A 43 13.45 -1.36 -13.11
N THR A 44 14.04 -2.49 -13.52
CA THR A 44 13.37 -3.47 -14.38
C THR A 44 12.63 -4.52 -13.55
N GLU A 45 11.78 -5.32 -14.19
CA GLU A 45 11.04 -6.36 -13.46
C GLU A 45 11.94 -7.52 -13.00
N ASP A 46 13.11 -7.68 -13.63
CA ASP A 46 14.10 -8.70 -13.27
C ASP A 46 14.84 -8.36 -11.96
N ASP A 47 14.87 -7.08 -11.59
CA ASP A 47 15.48 -6.59 -10.35
C ASP A 47 14.53 -6.68 -9.14
N LEU A 48 13.31 -7.19 -9.32
CA LEU A 48 12.27 -7.20 -8.31
C LEU A 48 12.04 -8.58 -7.72
N SER A 49 12.11 -8.66 -6.38
CA SER A 49 11.51 -9.73 -5.58
C SER A 49 10.41 -9.15 -4.70
N VAL A 50 9.24 -9.79 -4.65
CA VAL A 50 8.14 -9.40 -3.76
C VAL A 50 7.86 -10.56 -2.81
N VAL A 51 8.11 -10.36 -1.53
CA VAL A 51 7.80 -11.36 -0.50
C VAL A 51 6.58 -10.92 0.30
N PHE A 52 5.59 -11.80 0.37
CA PHE A 52 4.50 -11.69 1.33
C PHE A 52 4.75 -12.65 2.50
N GLU A 53 4.39 -12.23 3.70
CA GLU A 53 4.34 -13.11 4.87
C GLU A 53 3.36 -14.26 4.61
N GLU A 54 3.69 -15.46 5.09
CA GLU A 54 2.84 -16.63 5.06
C GLU A 54 1.54 -16.40 5.84
N GLY A 55 0.41 -16.75 5.22
CA GLY A 55 -0.90 -16.57 5.82
C GLY A 55 -2.00 -17.24 5.02
N ASN A 56 -3.25 -17.11 5.48
CA ASN A 56 -4.41 -17.74 4.84
C ASN A 56 -4.92 -16.95 3.61
N PHE A 57 -4.02 -16.60 2.70
CA PHE A 57 -4.32 -15.87 1.46
C PHE A 57 -4.06 -16.73 0.23
N ASN A 58 -4.81 -16.48 -0.84
CA ASN A 58 -4.64 -17.19 -2.10
C ASN A 58 -3.67 -16.42 -3.03
N TYR A 59 -2.38 -16.68 -2.88
CA TYR A 59 -1.33 -16.01 -3.66
C TYR A 59 -1.34 -16.41 -5.14
N SER A 60 -1.83 -17.61 -5.50
CA SER A 60 -1.96 -17.98 -6.93
C SER A 60 -3.07 -17.16 -7.61
N ALA A 61 -4.16 -16.88 -6.90
CA ALA A 61 -5.19 -15.96 -7.35
C ALA A 61 -4.67 -14.52 -7.44
N LEU A 62 -3.82 -14.08 -6.51
CA LEU A 62 -3.15 -12.78 -6.59
C LEU A 62 -2.27 -12.68 -7.85
N ARG A 63 -1.40 -13.67 -8.10
CA ARG A 63 -0.54 -13.70 -9.30
C ARG A 63 -1.39 -13.64 -10.58
N THR A 64 -2.48 -14.42 -10.64
CA THR A 64 -3.42 -14.40 -11.77
C THR A 64 -4.08 -13.03 -11.96
N LEU A 65 -4.50 -12.37 -10.87
CA LEU A 65 -5.06 -11.03 -10.91
C LEU A 65 -4.03 -10.02 -11.48
N ILE A 66 -2.80 -10.04 -10.99
CA ILE A 66 -1.75 -9.14 -11.47
C ILE A 66 -1.46 -9.41 -12.96
N SER A 67 -1.35 -10.67 -13.39
CA SER A 67 -1.21 -11.04 -14.80
C SER A 67 -2.34 -10.51 -15.68
N ALA A 68 -3.60 -10.60 -15.22
CA ALA A 68 -4.76 -10.08 -15.95
C ALA A 68 -4.72 -8.54 -16.03
N CYS A 69 -4.42 -7.86 -14.92
CA CYS A 69 -4.28 -6.41 -14.88
C CYS A 69 -3.13 -5.88 -15.76
N ARG A 70 -2.03 -6.63 -15.86
CA ARG A 70 -0.92 -6.30 -16.79
C ARG A 70 -1.35 -6.38 -18.25
N ARG A 71 -2.07 -7.44 -18.63
CA ARG A 71 -2.53 -7.64 -20.01
C ARG A 71 -3.57 -6.61 -20.45
N ASN A 72 -4.48 -6.23 -19.54
CA ASN A 72 -5.53 -5.24 -19.84
C ASN A 72 -5.64 -4.19 -18.71
N PRO A 73 -4.77 -3.17 -18.69
CA PRO A 73 -4.77 -2.15 -17.65
C PRO A 73 -5.88 -1.11 -17.89
N ILE A 74 -7.04 -1.35 -17.30
CA ILE A 74 -8.22 -0.47 -17.43
C ILE A 74 -7.97 0.92 -16.83
N ARG A 75 -7.28 1.01 -15.69
CA ARG A 75 -7.03 2.28 -14.98
C ARG A 75 -5.61 2.79 -15.26
N PRO A 76 -5.37 4.12 -15.30
CA PRO A 76 -4.04 4.68 -15.50
C PRO A 76 -2.97 4.17 -14.53
N ALA A 77 -3.32 4.01 -13.24
CA ALA A 77 -2.41 3.47 -12.22
C ALA A 77 -2.02 2.01 -12.47
N THR A 78 -2.94 1.22 -13.02
CA THR A 78 -2.73 -0.21 -13.33
C THR A 78 -1.67 -0.42 -14.41
N LYS A 79 -1.43 0.58 -15.28
CA LYS A 79 -0.32 0.55 -16.25
C LYS A 79 1.05 0.40 -15.58
N ASN A 80 1.19 0.80 -14.32
CA ASN A 80 2.44 0.64 -13.58
C ASN A 80 2.78 -0.82 -13.28
N LEU A 81 1.81 -1.73 -13.26
CA LEU A 81 2.04 -3.16 -13.05
C LEU A 81 2.84 -3.81 -14.17
N ALA A 82 3.03 -3.13 -15.31
CA ALA A 82 3.92 -3.60 -16.37
C ALA A 82 5.35 -3.89 -15.86
N ARG A 83 5.79 -3.23 -14.78
CA ARG A 83 7.10 -3.40 -14.12
C ARG A 83 7.13 -4.48 -13.03
N VAL A 84 6.00 -5.12 -12.72
CA VAL A 84 5.90 -6.10 -11.63
C VAL A 84 5.65 -7.48 -12.24
N ASN A 85 6.67 -8.34 -12.23
CA ASN A 85 6.52 -9.73 -12.68
C ASN A 85 5.69 -10.54 -11.65
N PRO A 86 4.52 -11.11 -12.01
CA PRO A 86 3.74 -11.94 -11.10
C PRO A 86 4.51 -13.14 -10.54
N GLN A 87 5.52 -13.65 -11.27
CA GLN A 87 6.32 -14.78 -10.83
C GLN A 87 7.38 -14.40 -9.78
N SER A 88 7.69 -13.11 -9.62
CA SER A 88 8.58 -12.67 -8.52
C SER A 88 7.85 -12.52 -7.18
N ILE A 89 6.53 -12.76 -7.15
CA ILE A 89 5.73 -12.78 -5.93
C ILE A 89 5.90 -14.13 -5.22
N MET A 90 6.53 -14.11 -4.05
CA MET A 90 6.83 -15.26 -3.21
C MET A 90 6.16 -15.15 -1.84
N VAL A 91 6.16 -16.26 -1.11
CA VAL A 91 5.66 -16.36 0.26
C VAL A 91 6.77 -16.93 1.13
N ARG A 92 6.98 -16.35 2.31
CA ARG A 92 7.97 -16.78 3.30
C ARG A 92 7.40 -16.64 4.71
N ALA A 93 7.87 -17.47 5.63
CA ALA A 93 7.61 -17.24 7.05
C ALA A 93 8.31 -15.96 7.52
N LYS A 94 7.83 -15.36 8.60
CA LYS A 94 8.35 -14.08 9.12
C LYS A 94 9.80 -14.20 9.59
N GLU A 95 10.18 -15.38 10.05
CA GLU A 95 11.51 -15.73 10.53
C GLU A 95 12.51 -15.88 9.37
N ASP A 96 12.04 -16.21 8.17
CA ASP A 96 12.87 -16.47 6.98
C ASP A 96 13.20 -15.21 6.17
N GLU A 97 12.42 -14.14 6.35
CA GLU A 97 12.60 -12.86 5.63
C GLU A 97 12.60 -11.68 6.62
N PRO A 98 13.79 -11.25 7.11
CA PRO A 98 13.90 -10.16 8.07
C PRO A 98 13.25 -8.85 7.62
N LEU A 99 13.16 -8.60 6.30
CA LEU A 99 12.54 -7.38 5.77
C LEU A 99 11.02 -7.32 6.03
N LEU A 100 10.36 -8.44 6.33
CA LEU A 100 8.96 -8.44 6.74
C LEU A 100 8.75 -7.67 8.05
N GLN A 101 9.73 -7.67 8.96
CA GLN A 101 9.65 -6.86 10.19
C GLN A 101 9.64 -5.36 9.90
N LEU A 102 10.37 -4.92 8.87
CA LEU A 102 10.35 -3.53 8.43
C LEU A 102 8.99 -3.17 7.81
N ALA A 103 8.41 -4.09 7.02
CA ALA A 103 7.07 -3.90 6.48
C ALA A 103 6.03 -3.75 7.60
N ASP A 104 6.12 -4.56 8.66
CA ASP A 104 5.27 -4.47 9.84
C ASP A 104 5.45 -3.16 10.59
N LEU A 105 6.69 -2.69 10.77
CA LEU A 105 6.97 -1.39 11.40
C LEU A 105 6.28 -0.25 10.64
N VAL A 106 6.41 -0.24 9.30
CA VAL A 106 5.77 0.76 8.45
C VAL A 106 4.24 0.64 8.50
N ALA A 107 3.70 -0.59 8.44
CA ALA A 107 2.26 -0.83 8.53
C ALA A 107 1.69 -0.38 9.87
N HIS A 108 2.39 -0.68 10.97
CA HIS A 108 2.03 -0.25 12.32
C HIS A 108 2.04 1.27 12.46
N SER A 109 3.10 1.92 11.96
CA SER A 109 3.22 3.38 11.98
C SER A 109 2.05 4.06 11.27
N LEU A 110 1.66 3.53 10.10
CA LEU A 110 0.50 4.04 9.34
C LEU A 110 -0.84 3.71 10.02
N TYR A 111 -0.96 2.54 10.65
CA TYR A 111 -2.17 2.16 11.38
C TYR A 111 -2.40 3.10 12.56
N LYS A 112 -1.33 3.48 13.28
CA LYS A 112 -1.42 4.38 14.44
C LYS A 112 -1.88 5.80 14.12
N LEU A 113 -1.76 6.23 12.85
CA LEU A 113 -2.39 7.47 12.38
C LEU A 113 -3.92 7.42 12.36
N VAL A 114 -4.50 6.23 12.18
CA VAL A 114 -5.95 6.05 11.95
C VAL A 114 -6.61 5.13 12.98
N ASP A 115 -5.89 4.82 14.07
CA ASP A 115 -6.39 4.00 15.16
C ASP A 115 -7.35 4.83 16.02
N ASP A 116 -8.65 4.56 15.91
CA ASP A 116 -9.73 5.19 16.68
C ASP A 116 -10.08 4.39 17.95
N SER A 117 -9.24 3.45 18.38
CA SER A 117 -9.57 2.64 19.55
C SER A 117 -9.76 3.51 20.81
N PRO A 118 -10.76 3.21 21.67
CA PRO A 118 -11.03 4.00 22.88
C PRO A 118 -9.83 4.15 23.82
N ARG A 119 -8.85 3.24 23.70
CA ARG A 119 -7.60 3.23 24.49
C ARG A 119 -6.63 4.33 24.10
N MET A 120 -6.77 4.92 22.92
CA MET A 120 -5.92 6.01 22.45
C MET A 120 -6.38 7.38 22.98
N TYR A 121 -7.53 7.47 23.67
CA TYR A 121 -8.09 8.73 24.21
C TYR A 121 -8.16 9.88 23.19
N GLY A 122 -8.31 9.56 21.90
CA GLY A 122 -8.33 10.53 20.81
C GLY A 122 -6.95 11.07 20.39
N LEU A 123 -5.85 10.61 21.00
CA LEU A 123 -4.50 10.99 20.60
C LEU A 123 -4.06 10.19 19.38
N LYS A 124 -3.66 10.88 18.32
CA LYS A 124 -3.10 10.29 17.10
C LYS A 124 -1.59 10.33 17.15
N GLU A 125 -0.97 9.19 16.83
CA GLU A 125 0.48 9.06 16.89
C GLU A 125 1.08 9.29 15.50
N THR A 126 1.48 10.54 15.25
CA THR A 126 2.10 10.98 13.99
C THR A 126 3.61 10.82 13.98
N ARG A 127 4.26 10.72 15.15
CA ARG A 127 5.70 10.74 15.30
C ARG A 127 6.39 9.58 14.58
N TYR A 128 5.81 8.39 14.63
CA TYR A 128 6.39 7.22 13.95
C TYR A 128 6.50 7.44 12.44
N VAL A 129 5.48 8.06 11.83
CA VAL A 129 5.50 8.36 10.40
C VAL A 129 6.43 9.52 10.08
N ASP A 130 6.52 10.53 10.96
CA ASP A 130 7.47 11.63 10.80
C ASP A 130 8.93 11.16 10.88
N GLU A 131 9.26 10.26 11.82
CA GLU A 131 10.60 9.66 11.94
C GLU A 131 10.98 8.82 10.71
N LEU A 132 10.00 8.16 10.09
CA LEU A 132 10.19 7.38 8.86
C LEU A 132 10.10 8.23 7.57
N ARG A 133 9.77 9.53 7.65
CA ARG A 133 9.38 10.35 6.49
C ARG A 133 10.43 10.33 5.37
N THR A 134 11.70 10.37 5.74
CA THR A 134 12.81 10.46 4.77
C THR A 134 13.04 9.16 4.00
N ARG A 135 12.50 8.04 4.51
CA ARG A 135 12.59 6.72 3.89
C ARG A 135 11.45 6.45 2.90
N PHE A 136 10.36 7.21 2.96
CA PHE A 136 9.26 7.04 2.03
C PHE A 136 9.61 7.57 0.62
N PHE A 137 9.15 6.83 -0.37
CA PHE A 137 9.18 7.29 -1.76
C PHE A 137 8.36 8.58 -1.91
N ALA A 138 8.99 9.61 -2.47
CA ALA A 138 8.38 10.91 -2.72
C ALA A 138 8.42 11.30 -4.19
N ASP A 139 7.57 12.24 -4.56
CA ASP A 139 7.65 12.90 -5.84
C ASP A 139 8.94 13.72 -5.97
N LYS A 140 9.68 13.54 -7.06
CA LYS A 140 10.96 14.23 -7.27
C LYS A 140 10.82 15.75 -7.45
N VAL A 141 9.63 16.25 -7.80
CA VAL A 141 9.39 17.67 -8.07
C VAL A 141 8.79 18.38 -6.87
N THR A 142 7.78 17.77 -6.25
CA THR A 142 7.03 18.38 -5.14
C THR A 142 7.46 17.91 -3.75
N SER A 143 8.36 16.92 -3.67
CA SER A 143 8.75 16.21 -2.44
C SER A 143 7.59 15.55 -1.67
N LYS A 144 6.39 15.50 -2.25
CA LYS A 144 5.19 14.93 -1.62
C LYS A 144 5.31 13.42 -1.48
N ILE A 145 5.01 12.93 -0.28
CA ILE A 145 4.98 11.49 0.03
C ILE A 145 3.59 10.89 -0.24
N LEU A 146 2.53 11.66 0.04
CA LEU A 146 1.15 11.23 -0.18
C LEU A 146 0.86 11.03 -1.68
N GLY A 147 0.29 9.87 -2.02
CA GLY A 147 0.05 9.43 -3.41
C GLY A 147 1.24 8.67 -4.03
N PHE A 148 2.40 8.71 -3.38
CA PHE A 148 3.63 8.03 -3.75
C PHE A 148 3.93 6.92 -2.73
N GLY A 149 4.81 7.17 -1.75
CA GLY A 149 5.21 6.22 -0.72
C GLY A 149 4.09 5.92 0.29
N ILE A 150 3.20 6.88 0.56
CA ILE A 150 1.99 6.65 1.34
C ILE A 150 0.78 6.77 0.42
N TYR A 151 0.05 5.66 0.28
CA TYR A 151 -1.16 5.62 -0.54
C TYR A 151 -2.40 5.49 0.32
N ALA A 152 -3.25 6.51 0.25
CA ALA A 152 -4.62 6.50 0.73
C ALA A 152 -5.51 5.93 -0.38
N VAL A 153 -6.12 4.76 -0.17
CA VAL A 153 -6.95 4.11 -1.20
C VAL A 153 -8.10 5.04 -1.60
N HIS A 154 -8.16 5.35 -2.91
CA HIS A 154 -9.02 6.34 -3.56
C HIS A 154 -8.70 7.81 -3.23
N ASN A 155 -8.91 8.26 -2.00
CA ASN A 155 -8.49 9.59 -1.54
C ASN A 155 -8.56 9.70 0.00
N LEU A 156 -7.92 10.72 0.57
CA LEU A 156 -7.93 10.97 2.02
C LEU A 156 -9.34 11.18 2.58
N GLU A 157 -10.23 11.86 1.85
CA GLU A 157 -11.61 12.10 2.30
C GLU A 157 -12.38 10.81 2.60
N GLN A 158 -12.12 9.74 1.83
CA GLN A 158 -12.77 8.43 2.00
C GLN A 158 -12.20 7.59 3.13
N ILE A 159 -11.00 7.92 3.60
CA ILE A 159 -10.42 7.29 4.79
C ILE A 159 -10.97 7.96 6.05
N GLN A 160 -11.63 9.11 5.91
CA GLN A 160 -12.21 9.89 7.00
C GLN A 160 -11.24 10.07 8.18
N PRO A 161 -9.95 10.41 7.94
CA PRO A 161 -9.04 10.68 9.05
C PRO A 161 -9.48 11.94 9.78
N ASP A 162 -9.14 12.03 11.06
CA ASP A 162 -9.26 13.26 11.84
C ASP A 162 -8.56 14.43 11.15
N LEU A 163 -9.05 15.65 11.40
CA LEU A 163 -8.54 16.85 10.75
C LEU A 163 -7.03 17.01 10.93
N GLU A 164 -6.51 16.69 12.11
CA GLU A 164 -5.08 16.72 12.44
C GLU A 164 -4.28 15.76 11.54
N VAL A 165 -4.72 14.51 11.42
CA VAL A 165 -4.07 13.48 10.59
C VAL A 165 -4.15 13.84 9.11
N LYS A 166 -5.28 14.40 8.68
CA LYS A 166 -5.46 14.90 7.31
C LYS A 166 -4.44 16.00 6.99
N GLN A 167 -4.32 16.99 7.87
CA GLN A 167 -3.36 18.09 7.70
C GLN A 167 -1.92 17.58 7.72
N PHE A 168 -1.58 16.69 8.65
CA PHE A 168 -0.28 16.03 8.71
C PHE A 168 0.06 15.35 7.37
N LEU A 169 -0.82 14.46 6.89
CA LEU A 169 -0.58 13.71 5.64
C LEU A 169 -0.52 14.62 4.39
N GLN A 170 -1.28 15.73 4.37
CA GLN A 170 -1.25 16.69 3.27
C GLN A 170 0.05 17.50 3.22
N ASN A 171 0.66 17.74 4.39
CA ASN A 171 1.90 18.50 4.53
C ASN A 171 3.15 17.60 4.56
N LEU A 172 2.97 16.27 4.59
CA LEU A 172 4.07 15.32 4.71
C LEU A 172 4.92 15.26 3.43
N ASN A 173 6.15 15.74 3.56
CA ASN A 173 7.14 15.80 2.49
C ASN A 173 8.46 15.14 2.96
N ASN A 174 9.28 14.72 1.99
CA ASN A 174 10.61 14.14 2.23
C ASN A 174 11.67 15.26 2.43
N SER A 175 11.41 16.16 3.40
CA SER A 175 12.25 17.31 3.75
C SER A 175 13.09 17.06 5.00
#